data_AF-A0A1I6E1Z4-F1
#
_entry.id   AF-A0A1I6E1Z4-F1
#
_cell.length_a   1.000
_cell.length_b   1.000
_cell.length_c   1.000
_cell.angle_alpha   90.00
_cell.angle_beta   90.00
_cell.angle_gamma   90.00
#
_symmetry.space_group_name_H-M   'P 1'
#
loop_
_entity.id
_entity.type
_entity.pdbx_description
1 polymer ?
#
loop_
_entity_poly.entity_id
_entity_poly.type
_entity_poly.pdbx_seq_one_letter_code
_entity_poly.pdbx_strand_id
1 'polypeptide(L)'
;MTGVMMFALIFDIGYLYVRREAIKQALDFSNMAVYKEVDTGKLADGKLYINETPGQNTFLAYLQSNLKLDGSLNPLPGSMASGQVTVVSFEIYNQNELPATDSTGNIVEEVSVHSRIIMPVQPVFSGLFTSVNLPVAITTDMPDGVLD
;
A
#
# COMPACT_ATOMS: atom_id res chain seq x y z
N MET A 1 7.08 -32.64 20.64
CA MET A 1 6.23 -31.44 20.62
C MET A 1 6.98 -30.19 20.20
N THR A 2 8.16 -29.91 20.77
CA THR A 2 8.95 -28.70 20.46
C THR A 2 9.40 -28.55 19.00
N GLY A 3 9.79 -29.66 18.34
CA GLY A 3 10.19 -29.60 16.93
C GLY A 3 9.07 -29.20 15.97
N VAL A 4 7.83 -29.64 16.22
CA VAL A 4 6.66 -29.32 15.39
C VAL A 4 6.24 -27.85 15.57
N MET A 5 6.29 -27.34 16.80
CA MET A 5 6.02 -25.92 17.07
C MET A 5 7.05 -24.99 16.43
N MET A 6 8.35 -25.35 16.49
CA MET A 6 9.40 -24.59 15.82
C MET A 6 9.20 -24.57 14.29
N PHE A 7 8.88 -25.72 13.70
CA PHE A 7 8.59 -25.78 12.26
C PHE A 7 7.39 -24.91 11.88
N ALA A 8 6.28 -25.01 12.63
CA ALA A 8 5.07 -24.22 12.38
C ALA A 8 5.36 -22.71 12.45
N LEU A 9 6.14 -22.27 13.44
CA LEU A 9 6.52 -20.88 13.60
C LEU A 9 7.42 -20.39 12.45
N ILE A 10 8.43 -21.16 12.05
CA ILE A 10 9.30 -20.80 10.92
C ILE A 10 8.49 -20.72 9.63
N PHE A 11 7.58 -21.67 9.41
CA PHE A 11 6.71 -21.67 8.25
C PHE A 11 5.77 -20.45 8.22
N ASP A 12 5.12 -20.14 9.35
CA ASP A 12 4.24 -18.97 9.45
C ASP A 12 4.99 -17.66 9.23
N ILE A 13 6.23 -17.53 9.73
CA ILE A 13 7.06 -16.35 9.45
C ILE A 13 7.32 -16.22 7.94
N GLY A 14 7.74 -17.31 7.28
CA GLY A 14 7.97 -17.31 5.83
C GLY A 14 6.70 -16.98 5.05
N TYR A 15 5.56 -17.56 5.44
CA TYR A 15 4.26 -17.30 4.84
C TYR A 15 3.82 -15.84 5.00
N LEU A 16 3.94 -15.27 6.20
CA LEU A 16 3.61 -13.88 6.47
C LEU A 16 4.54 -12.92 5.70
N TYR A 17 5.81 -13.27 5.55
CA TYR A 17 6.75 -12.49 4.75
C TYR A 17 6.33 -12.43 3.27
N VAL A 18 6.02 -13.58 2.65
CA VAL A 18 5.55 -13.62 1.26
C VAL A 18 4.23 -12.86 1.09
N ARG A 19 3.31 -12.99 2.06
CA ARG A 19 2.05 -12.23 2.07
C ARG A 19 2.31 -10.73 2.14
N ARG A 20 3.23 -10.28 2.99
CA ARG A 20 3.61 -8.88 3.12
C ARG A 20 4.05 -8.29 1.78
N GLU A 21 4.92 -8.98 1.04
CA GLU A 21 5.38 -8.51 -0.26
C GLU A 21 4.27 -8.46 -1.31
N ALA A 22 3.38 -9.45 -1.32
CA ALA A 22 2.19 -9.41 -2.20
C ALA A 22 1.25 -8.24 -1.87
N ILE A 23 1.06 -7.93 -0.59
CA ILE A 23 0.26 -6.78 -0.14
C ILE A 23 0.93 -5.47 -0.52
N LYS A 24 2.26 -5.39 -0.34
CA LYS A 24 3.06 -4.24 -0.74
C LYS A 24 2.88 -3.98 -2.24
N GLN A 25 3.06 -4.99 -3.07
CA GLN A 25 2.89 -4.87 -4.51
C GLN A 25 1.45 -4.46 -4.91
N ALA A 26 0.44 -5.02 -4.26
CA ALA A 26 -0.96 -4.62 -4.49
C ALA A 26 -1.21 -3.13 -4.17
N LEU A 27 -0.59 -2.63 -3.10
CA LEU A 27 -0.65 -1.22 -2.73
C LEU A 27 0.15 -0.34 -3.70
N ASP A 28 1.35 -0.76 -4.12
CA ASP A 28 2.17 -0.08 -5.13
C ASP A 28 1.39 0.14 -6.43
N PHE A 29 0.73 -0.90 -6.94
CA PHE A 29 -0.11 -0.78 -8.14
C PHE A 29 -1.33 0.11 -7.94
N SER A 30 -1.85 0.18 -6.70
CA SER A 30 -2.95 1.09 -6.38
C SER A 30 -2.48 2.55 -6.39
N ASN A 31 -1.29 2.84 -5.87
CA ASN A 31 -0.67 4.17 -5.96
C ASN A 31 -0.35 4.52 -7.42
N MET A 32 0.21 3.59 -8.20
CA MET A 32 0.54 3.83 -9.61
C MET A 32 -0.71 4.13 -10.45
N ALA A 33 -1.86 3.55 -10.12
CA ALA A 33 -3.11 3.83 -10.82
C ALA A 33 -3.55 5.29 -10.71
N VAL A 34 -3.16 5.99 -9.64
CA VAL A 34 -3.51 7.40 -9.39
C VAL A 34 -2.97 8.34 -10.47
N TYR A 35 -1.83 7.99 -11.08
CA TYR A 35 -1.25 8.79 -12.17
C TYR A 35 -2.11 8.80 -13.45
N LYS A 36 -3.17 8.00 -13.53
CA LYS A 36 -4.18 8.12 -14.59
C LYS A 36 -5.01 9.41 -14.47
N GLU A 37 -5.05 9.99 -13.28
CA GLU A 37 -5.83 11.19 -12.95
C GLU A 37 -5.01 12.49 -13.08
N VAL A 38 -3.90 12.43 -13.82
CA VAL A 38 -3.10 13.61 -14.18
C VAL A 38 -3.97 14.58 -15.00
N ASP A 39 -3.94 15.85 -14.60
CA ASP A 39 -4.59 16.94 -15.30
C ASP A 39 -3.88 17.21 -16.63
N THR A 40 -4.48 16.74 -17.72
CA THR A 40 -3.96 16.92 -19.08
C THR A 40 -3.83 18.38 -19.51
N GLY A 41 -4.66 19.28 -18.96
CA GLY A 41 -4.58 20.72 -19.22
C GLY A 41 -3.33 21.32 -18.59
N LYS A 42 -3.11 21.05 -17.31
CA LYS A 42 -1.88 21.48 -16.61
C LYS A 42 -0.63 20.82 -17.20
N LEU A 43 -0.74 19.55 -17.62
CA LEU A 43 0.37 18.84 -18.27
C LEU A 43 0.77 19.48 -19.60
N ALA A 44 -0.20 19.99 -20.39
CA ALA A 44 0.09 20.72 -21.63
C ALA A 44 0.86 22.02 -21.36
N ASP A 45 0.67 22.63 -20.19
CA ASP A 45 1.44 23.78 -19.71
C ASP A 45 2.79 23.39 -19.05
N GLY A 46 3.18 22.12 -19.13
CA GLY A 46 4.42 21.59 -18.55
C GLY A 46 4.36 21.37 -17.04
N LYS A 47 3.17 21.37 -16.43
CA LYS A 47 2.97 21.16 -14.99
C LYS A 47 2.36 19.79 -14.72
N LEU A 48 3.11 18.92 -14.06
CA LEU A 48 2.58 17.65 -13.60
C LEU A 48 1.70 17.90 -12.37
N TYR A 49 0.41 17.64 -12.51
CA TYR A 49 -0.56 17.82 -11.45
C TYR A 49 -1.55 16.67 -11.47
N ILE A 50 -1.72 16.01 -10.34
CA ILE A 50 -2.65 14.91 -10.13
C ILE A 50 -3.85 15.46 -9.36
N ASN A 51 -5.05 15.23 -9.89
CA ASN A 51 -6.26 15.65 -9.22
C ASN A 51 -6.50 14.83 -7.95
N GLU A 52 -6.61 15.49 -6.80
CA GLU A 52 -6.69 14.81 -5.50
C GLU A 52 -7.91 13.91 -5.35
N THR A 53 -9.12 14.45 -5.51
CA THR A 53 -10.36 13.67 -5.32
C THR A 53 -10.49 12.52 -6.33
N PRO A 54 -10.33 12.73 -7.65
CA PRO A 54 -10.30 11.63 -8.61
C PRO A 54 -9.18 10.63 -8.32
N GLY A 55 -7.99 11.12 -7.94
CA GLY A 55 -6.84 10.31 -7.59
C GLY A 55 -7.12 9.38 -6.41
N GLN A 56 -7.73 9.89 -5.34
CA GLN A 56 -8.13 9.10 -4.18
C GLN A 56 -9.19 8.05 -4.54
N ASN A 57 -10.15 8.40 -5.38
CA ASN A 57 -11.18 7.45 -5.85
C ASN A 57 -10.55 6.32 -6.67
N THR A 58 -9.63 6.65 -7.57
CA THR A 58 -8.88 5.67 -8.37
C THR A 58 -7.99 4.80 -7.49
N PHE A 59 -7.29 5.39 -6.50
CA PHE A 59 -6.54 4.62 -5.50
C PHE A 59 -7.43 3.60 -4.79
N LEU A 60 -8.57 4.02 -4.24
CA LEU A 60 -9.48 3.13 -3.51
C LEU A 60 -10.05 2.02 -4.39
N ALA A 61 -10.42 2.34 -5.64
CA ALA A 61 -10.93 1.35 -6.59
C ALA A 61 -9.88 0.26 -6.90
N TYR A 62 -8.62 0.65 -7.12
CA TYR A 62 -7.55 -0.31 -7.37
C TYR A 62 -7.16 -1.08 -6.11
N LEU A 63 -7.15 -0.43 -4.94
CA LEU A 63 -6.89 -1.09 -3.67
C LEU A 63 -7.94 -2.18 -3.39
N GLN A 64 -9.22 -1.86 -3.60
CA GLN A 64 -10.32 -2.80 -3.47
C GLN A 64 -10.18 -3.97 -4.46
N SER A 65 -9.85 -3.69 -5.72
CA SER A 65 -9.66 -4.74 -6.73
C SER A 65 -8.47 -5.65 -6.41
N ASN A 66 -7.32 -5.06 -6.11
CA ASN A 66 -6.05 -5.76 -5.92
C ASN A 66 -6.05 -6.63 -4.65
N LEU A 67 -6.67 -6.13 -3.57
CA LEU A 67 -6.78 -6.86 -2.31
C LEU A 67 -8.10 -7.64 -2.18
N LYS A 68 -8.97 -7.61 -3.19
CA LYS A 68 -10.31 -8.21 -3.20
C LYS A 68 -11.12 -7.79 -1.98
N LEU A 69 -11.39 -6.50 -1.89
CA LEU A 69 -12.17 -5.89 -0.81
C LEU A 69 -13.51 -5.39 -1.34
N ASP A 70 -14.48 -5.26 -0.45
CA ASP A 70 -15.74 -4.58 -0.72
C ASP A 70 -15.60 -3.04 -0.62
N GLY A 71 -16.71 -2.34 -0.84
CA GLY A 71 -16.76 -0.87 -0.75
C GLY A 71 -16.46 -0.30 0.64
N SER A 72 -16.51 -1.11 1.69
CA SER A 72 -16.17 -0.75 3.07
C SER A 72 -14.80 -1.28 3.51
N LEU A 73 -13.99 -1.74 2.55
CA LEU A 73 -12.67 -2.33 2.76
C LEU A 73 -12.67 -3.61 3.61
N ASN A 74 -13.78 -4.34 3.64
CA ASN A 74 -13.84 -5.68 4.20
C ASN A 74 -13.35 -6.71 3.17
N PRO A 75 -12.69 -7.79 3.61
CA PRO A 75 -12.22 -8.83 2.71
C PRO A 75 -13.39 -9.58 2.07
N LEU A 76 -13.31 -9.75 0.75
CA LEU A 76 -14.14 -10.68 0.00
C LEU A 76 -13.50 -12.08 -0.03
N PRO A 77 -14.24 -13.13 -0.42
CA PRO A 77 -13.67 -14.46 -0.60
C PRO A 77 -12.41 -14.46 -1.48
N GLY A 78 -11.33 -15.02 -0.95
CA GLY A 78 -10.03 -15.07 -1.61
C GLY A 78 -9.17 -13.82 -1.46
N SER A 79 -9.57 -12.85 -0.63
CA SER A 79 -8.71 -11.75 -0.15
C SER A 79 -7.53 -12.28 0.66
N MET A 80 -6.48 -11.47 0.72
CA MET A 80 -5.34 -11.72 1.60
C MET A 80 -5.57 -11.18 3.03
N ALA A 81 -6.52 -10.27 3.19
CA ALA A 81 -6.88 -9.71 4.49
C ALA A 81 -7.80 -10.68 5.24
N SER A 82 -7.57 -10.82 6.54
CA SER A 82 -8.41 -11.61 7.45
C SER A 82 -9.46 -10.76 8.18
N GLY A 83 -9.54 -9.46 7.86
CA GLY A 83 -10.42 -8.48 8.47
C GLY A 83 -10.35 -7.15 7.73
N GLN A 84 -11.08 -6.15 8.21
CA GLN A 84 -11.17 -4.84 7.55
C GLN A 84 -9.79 -4.20 7.38
N VAL A 85 -9.53 -3.68 6.18
CA VAL A 85 -8.32 -2.93 5.85
C VAL A 85 -8.53 -1.46 6.17
N THR A 86 -7.57 -0.86 6.86
CA THR A 86 -7.62 0.56 7.21
C THR A 86 -6.59 1.33 6.41
N VAL A 87 -7.03 2.33 5.64
CA VAL A 87 -6.13 3.32 5.04
C VAL A 87 -5.77 4.34 6.12
N VAL A 88 -4.51 4.35 6.54
CA VAL A 88 -4.00 5.22 7.60
C VAL A 88 -3.64 6.60 7.04
N SER A 89 -2.98 6.63 5.89
CA SER A 89 -2.68 7.85 5.16
C SER A 89 -2.70 7.61 3.66
N PHE A 90 -3.09 8.65 2.92
CA PHE A 90 -3.01 8.73 1.47
C PHE A 90 -2.76 10.20 1.13
N GLU A 91 -1.60 10.48 0.55
CA GLU A 91 -1.10 11.83 0.30
C GLU A 91 -0.61 11.91 -1.15
N ILE A 92 -1.03 12.95 -1.87
CA ILE A 92 -0.56 13.25 -3.22
C ILE A 92 0.22 14.54 -3.10
N TYR A 93 1.49 14.52 -3.50
CA TYR A 93 2.34 15.71 -3.50
C TYR A 93 2.40 16.25 -4.91
N ASN A 94 1.83 17.42 -5.14
CA ASN A 94 1.84 18.07 -6.44
C ASN A 94 2.98 19.09 -6.56
N GLN A 95 3.34 19.48 -7.78
CA GLN A 95 4.49 20.36 -8.05
C GLN A 95 4.48 21.68 -7.28
N ASN A 96 3.30 22.21 -6.95
CA ASN A 96 3.10 23.43 -6.17
C ASN A 96 3.38 23.29 -4.67
N GLU A 97 3.45 22.07 -4.15
CA GLU A 97 3.71 21.77 -2.74
C GLU A 97 5.17 21.36 -2.48
N LEU A 98 5.97 21.22 -3.54
CA LEU A 98 7.35 20.74 -3.45
C LEU A 98 8.33 21.90 -3.17
N PRO A 99 9.36 21.68 -2.33
CA PRO A 99 9.59 20.46 -1.56
C PRO A 99 8.62 20.33 -0.37
N ALA A 100 8.07 19.14 -0.18
CA ALA A 100 7.16 18.81 0.93
C ALA A 100 7.84 17.90 1.95
N THR A 101 7.21 17.73 3.12
CA THR A 101 7.61 16.74 4.12
C THR A 101 6.50 15.71 4.26
N ASP A 102 6.83 14.44 4.15
CA ASP A 102 5.86 13.35 4.27
C ASP A 102 5.46 13.08 5.73
N SER A 103 4.43 12.25 5.93
CA SER A 103 3.97 11.83 7.27
C SER A 103 4.99 10.95 8.04
N THR A 104 6.16 10.70 7.48
CA THR A 104 7.29 9.98 8.09
C THR A 104 8.48 10.91 8.37
N GLY A 105 8.43 12.17 7.94
CA GLY A 105 9.49 13.16 8.09
C GLY A 105 10.51 13.19 6.95
N ASN A 106 10.27 12.48 5.85
CA ASN A 106 11.14 12.49 4.67
C ASN A 106 10.80 13.68 3.76
N ILE A 107 11.81 14.18 3.04
CA ILE A 107 11.62 15.25 2.05
C ILE A 107 11.11 14.64 0.76
N VAL A 108 10.05 15.22 0.21
CA VAL A 108 9.49 14.90 -1.10
C VAL A 108 9.85 16.02 -2.05
N GLU A 109 10.66 15.70 -3.06
CA GLU A 109 11.17 16.69 -4.04
C GLU A 109 10.47 16.59 -5.41
N GLU A 110 9.75 15.50 -5.65
CA GLU A 110 9.07 15.20 -6.91
C GLU A 110 7.59 14.90 -6.69
N VAL A 111 6.81 14.99 -7.77
CA VAL A 111 5.38 14.65 -7.71
C VAL A 111 5.23 13.17 -7.42
N SER A 112 4.64 12.84 -6.27
CA SER A 112 4.55 11.46 -5.80
C SER A 112 3.22 11.18 -5.08
N VAL A 113 2.93 9.90 -4.88
CA VAL A 113 1.72 9.43 -4.20
C VAL A 113 2.13 8.47 -3.09
N HIS A 114 1.94 8.88 -1.84
CA HIS A 114 2.33 8.11 -0.66
C HIS A 114 1.10 7.50 -0.01
N SER A 115 1.19 6.26 0.45
CA SER A 115 0.08 5.63 1.16
C SER A 115 0.51 4.63 2.22
N ARG A 116 -0.32 4.50 3.24
CA ARG A 116 -0.10 3.59 4.36
C ARG A 116 -1.40 2.87 4.68
N ILE A 117 -1.33 1.55 4.79
CA ILE A 117 -2.46 0.72 5.21
C ILE A 117 -2.08 -0.14 6.41
N ILE A 118 -3.07 -0.45 7.24
CA ILE A 118 -3.00 -1.52 8.22
C ILE A 118 -3.92 -2.62 7.76
N MET A 119 -3.37 -3.82 7.61
CA MET A 119 -4.12 -4.98 7.14
C MET A 119 -3.97 -6.14 8.12
N PRO A 120 -5.06 -6.66 8.69
CA PRO A 120 -5.02 -7.89 9.47
C PRO A 120 -4.78 -9.09 8.53
N VAL A 121 -3.87 -9.98 8.92
CA VAL A 121 -3.62 -11.24 8.21
C VAL A 121 -3.65 -12.43 9.17
N GLN A 122 -4.05 -13.58 8.64
CA GLN A 122 -4.14 -14.82 9.40
C GLN A 122 -2.96 -15.74 9.05
N PRO A 123 -2.16 -16.19 10.04
CA PRO A 123 -1.15 -17.23 9.84
C PRO A 123 -1.78 -18.56 9.41
N VAL A 124 -0.99 -19.45 8.81
CA VAL A 124 -1.48 -20.77 8.38
C VAL A 124 -1.79 -21.65 9.59
N PHE A 125 -0.97 -21.58 10.63
CA PHE A 125 -1.19 -22.30 11.88
C PHE A 125 -1.88 -21.43 12.95
N SER A 126 -2.97 -20.74 12.57
CA SER A 126 -3.70 -19.84 13.48
C SER A 126 -4.37 -20.53 14.70
N GLY A 127 -4.37 -21.86 14.75
CA GLY A 127 -4.79 -22.63 15.94
C GLY A 127 -3.69 -22.74 17.00
N LEU A 128 -2.44 -22.43 16.64
CA LEU A 128 -1.28 -22.39 17.53
C LEU A 128 -0.86 -20.96 17.88
N PHE A 129 -1.21 -19.97 17.03
CA PHE A 129 -0.79 -18.57 17.16
C PHE A 129 -1.94 -17.61 16.82
N THR A 130 -1.93 -16.39 17.38
CA THR A 130 -2.96 -15.37 17.14
C THR A 130 -2.81 -14.68 15.77
N SER A 131 -3.88 -14.07 15.27
CA SER A 131 -3.82 -13.19 14.08
C SER A 131 -2.81 -12.05 14.28
N VAL A 132 -2.19 -11.61 13.18
CA VAL A 132 -1.15 -10.55 13.20
C VAL A 132 -1.61 -9.40 12.31
N ASN A 133 -1.46 -8.18 12.79
CA ASN A 133 -1.65 -6.98 11.98
C ASN A 133 -0.34 -6.66 11.27
N LEU A 134 -0.35 -6.63 9.94
CA LEU A 134 0.79 -6.18 9.16
C LEU A 134 0.58 -4.70 8.80
N PRO A 135 1.32 -3.77 9.43
CA PRO A 135 1.43 -2.44 8.88
C PRO A 135 2.21 -2.53 7.58
N VAL A 136 1.58 -2.13 6.48
CA VAL A 136 2.25 -1.98 5.19
C VAL A 136 2.24 -0.49 4.87
N ALA A 137 3.37 0.15 5.15
CA ALA A 137 3.64 1.50 4.71
C ALA A 137 4.44 1.42 3.42
N ILE A 138 3.98 2.14 2.40
CA ILE A 138 4.76 2.39 1.20
C ILE A 138 4.93 3.90 1.12
N THR A 139 6.09 4.32 1.58
CA THR A 139 6.71 5.51 1.03
C THR A 139 7.13 5.10 -0.37
N THR A 140 6.59 5.75 -1.41
CA THR A 140 7.21 5.66 -2.73
C THR A 140 8.53 6.40 -2.65
N ASP A 141 9.51 5.78 -2.01
CA ASP A 141 10.90 6.20 -2.11
C ASP A 141 11.36 5.86 -3.53
N MET A 142 12.12 6.77 -4.10
CA MET A 142 12.81 6.54 -5.38
C MET A 142 13.48 5.17 -5.35
N PRO A 143 13.52 4.43 -6.48
CA PRO A 143 14.43 3.31 -6.58
C PRO A 143 15.85 3.82 -6.34
N ASP A 144 16.49 3.32 -5.28
CA ASP A 144 17.92 3.53 -5.04
C ASP A 144 18.69 3.03 -6.27
N GLY A 145 19.20 3.96 -7.10
CA GLY A 145 20.04 3.65 -8.26
C GLY A 145 19.71 4.32 -9.60
N VAL A 146 19.00 5.45 -9.65
CA VAL A 146 18.81 6.24 -10.90
C VAL A 146 19.65 7.54 -10.91
N LEU A 147 20.74 7.56 -10.15
CA LEU A 147 21.83 8.51 -10.34
C LEU A 147 23.16 7.74 -10.29
N ASP A 148 23.53 7.18 -11.44
CA ASP A 148 24.90 7.01 -11.94
C ASP A 148 24.85 6.80 -13.46
#